data_AF-A0ABD3R8W1-F1
#
_entry.id   AF-A0ABD3R8W1-F1
#
_cell.length_a   1.000
_cell.length_b   1.000
_cell.length_c   1.000
_cell.angle_alpha   90.00
_cell.angle_beta   90.00
_cell.angle_gamma   90.00
#
_symmetry.space_group_name_H-M   'P 1'
#
loop_
_entity.id
_entity.type
_entity.pdbx_description
1 polymer ?
#
loop_
_entity_poly.entity_id
_entity_poly.type
_entity_poly.pdbx_seq_one_letter_code
_entity_poly.pdbx_strand_id
1 'polypeptide(L)'
;MIAIRSRSRWLVALCGAIYLYSFHLFGDDDEVRRQPEAGVRRLSNALPNGGCEITWPKKPPRDVEITYAASYPGCGARMTWNLVEALTGLETGDDWNNNGRGDEVVTVKTHYPQSNGILVDFDERIKRVFVVIRNPMKSIPSFFNHIYEMRNHLPVHSERAPLEEWTKWRDAYLDIEIAEYKKFIMRNRLLITYEGLTDNLIGPQVAKGLNEFLGKARGVTPIHSDSVACIWRAVVKNEPPENQAAQIKKLQAQALNQPLGTYQKKTEQEKYLRNTAILMQTPEVVPAELARPQEAQHKQLPSNQQAPTINGNPADAHEVDVDPLDLLMEKMQKALARGKVLQTRNQLEKNQGGQQNGQLQKQGEMQNEMPQYDLSHRRLDPGHHNSQRGGPDVPRPYLPRQLDNMMNMLLEVANRYEKTDVRLYHIMMGYCEQVRSERAKLNSDEPLNVKSHRGFF
;
A
#
# COMPACT_ATOMS: atom_id res chain seq x y z
N MET A 1 -28.60 -2.05 73.37
CA MET A 1 -27.17 -2.24 73.06
C MET A 1 -27.03 -3.53 72.27
N ILE A 2 -26.25 -3.44 71.19
CA ILE A 2 -26.27 -4.32 70.02
C ILE A 2 -25.63 -5.68 70.33
N ALA A 3 -26.36 -6.76 70.02
CA ALA A 3 -25.87 -8.13 70.03
C ALA A 3 -25.62 -8.59 68.59
N ILE A 4 -24.37 -8.97 68.29
CA ILE A 4 -23.95 -9.57 67.04
C ILE A 4 -24.29 -11.07 67.10
N ARG A 5 -25.20 -11.51 66.23
CA ARG A 5 -25.42 -12.93 65.94
C ARG A 5 -25.25 -13.20 64.45
N SER A 6 -24.27 -14.05 64.18
CA SER A 6 -24.09 -14.92 63.02
C SER A 6 -25.37 -15.23 62.24
N ARG A 7 -25.33 -15.01 60.91
CA ARG A 7 -25.97 -15.88 59.91
C ARG A 7 -25.14 -15.95 58.62
N SER A 8 -24.24 -16.92 58.58
CA SER A 8 -23.90 -17.63 57.35
C SER A 8 -25.14 -18.38 56.85
N ARG A 9 -25.61 -18.01 55.66
CA ARG A 9 -26.55 -18.72 54.76
C ARG A 9 -27.22 -17.62 53.95
N TRP A 10 -26.78 -17.41 52.71
CA TRP A 10 -27.45 -16.78 51.55
C TRP A 10 -26.37 -16.30 50.57
N LEU A 11 -25.55 -17.20 50.03
CA LEU A 11 -24.73 -16.88 48.86
C LEU A 11 -24.36 -18.11 48.02
N VAL A 12 -25.31 -19.07 47.93
CA VAL A 12 -25.21 -20.23 47.01
C VAL A 12 -26.45 -20.32 46.10
N ALA A 13 -27.27 -19.27 46.04
CA ALA A 13 -28.50 -19.25 45.23
C ALA A 13 -28.59 -18.03 44.30
N LEU A 14 -27.46 -17.58 43.75
CA LEU A 14 -27.47 -16.51 42.73
C LEU A 14 -26.47 -16.70 41.58
N CYS A 15 -25.86 -17.89 41.46
CA CYS A 15 -25.04 -18.26 40.30
C CYS A 15 -25.71 -19.30 39.38
N GLY A 16 -26.91 -19.78 39.71
CA GLY A 16 -27.63 -20.81 38.94
C GLY A 16 -28.77 -20.28 38.04
N ALA A 17 -29.03 -18.97 38.01
CA ALA A 17 -30.18 -18.40 37.29
C ALA A 17 -29.81 -17.39 36.18
N ILE A 18 -28.53 -17.28 35.82
CA ILE A 18 -28.07 -16.47 34.68
C ILE A 18 -27.63 -17.36 33.49
N TYR A 19 -27.43 -18.67 33.70
CA TYR A 19 -26.98 -19.59 32.65
C TYR A 19 -28.10 -20.33 31.90
N LEU A 20 -29.37 -19.98 32.12
CA LEU A 20 -30.53 -20.58 31.43
C LEU A 20 -31.43 -19.55 30.72
N TYR A 21 -30.88 -18.38 30.36
CA TYR A 21 -31.57 -17.35 29.58
C TYR A 21 -30.71 -16.79 28.42
N SER A 22 -29.90 -17.64 27.78
CA SER A 22 -29.16 -17.25 26.56
C SER A 22 -29.08 -18.33 25.47
N PHE A 23 -29.94 -19.35 25.55
CA PHE A 23 -30.05 -20.39 24.53
C PHE A 23 -31.51 -20.57 24.09
N HIS A 24 -32.15 -19.49 23.59
CA HIS A 24 -33.41 -19.56 22.83
C HIS A 24 -33.74 -18.25 22.08
N LEU A 25 -32.75 -17.65 21.42
CA LEU A 25 -32.95 -16.58 20.42
C LEU A 25 -31.87 -16.67 19.32
N PHE A 26 -31.71 -17.85 18.73
CA PHE A 26 -31.41 -17.94 17.30
C PHE A 26 -32.72 -18.42 16.67
N GLY A 27 -33.67 -17.49 16.58
CA GLY A 27 -34.73 -17.64 15.61
C GLY A 27 -34.06 -17.75 14.25
N ASP A 28 -34.63 -18.59 13.39
CA ASP A 28 -34.49 -18.46 11.96
C ASP A 28 -34.54 -16.97 11.61
N ASP A 29 -33.37 -16.38 11.35
CA ASP A 29 -33.31 -15.16 10.58
C ASP A 29 -33.83 -15.58 9.22
N ASP A 30 -35.15 -15.48 9.06
CA ASP A 30 -35.78 -15.14 7.80
C ASP A 30 -34.92 -14.00 7.26
N GLU A 31 -33.99 -14.38 6.38
CA GLU A 31 -33.37 -13.52 5.42
C GLU A 31 -34.54 -13.03 4.58
N VAL A 32 -35.25 -12.04 5.13
CA VAL A 32 -36.24 -11.23 4.45
C VAL A 32 -35.43 -10.62 3.33
N ARG A 33 -35.53 -11.32 2.20
CA ARG A 33 -35.10 -10.96 0.87
C ARG A 33 -35.79 -9.64 0.60
N ARG A 34 -35.25 -8.55 1.17
CA ARG A 34 -35.64 -7.19 0.84
C ARG A 34 -35.48 -7.15 -0.65
N GLN A 35 -36.60 -7.13 -1.36
CA GLN A 35 -36.57 -6.92 -2.78
C GLN A 35 -35.76 -5.64 -2.96
N PRO A 36 -34.69 -5.66 -3.78
CA PRO A 36 -33.87 -4.49 -3.98
C PRO A 36 -34.82 -3.38 -4.41
N GLU A 37 -34.92 -2.33 -3.59
CA GLU A 37 -35.70 -1.15 -3.95
C GLU A 37 -35.29 -0.78 -5.38
N ALA A 38 -36.28 -0.80 -6.28
CA ALA A 38 -36.11 -0.56 -7.70
C ALA A 38 -35.62 0.88 -7.88
N GLY A 39 -34.31 1.09 -7.80
CA GLY A 39 -33.72 2.42 -7.77
C GLY A 39 -32.26 2.47 -7.36
N VAL A 40 -31.75 1.48 -6.61
CA VAL A 40 -30.33 1.44 -6.21
C VAL A 40 -29.47 0.89 -7.36
N ARG A 41 -29.09 1.78 -8.27
CA ARG A 41 -28.30 1.46 -9.47
C ARG A 41 -26.86 1.04 -9.12
N ARG A 42 -26.45 -0.15 -9.58
CA ARG A 42 -25.08 -0.68 -9.52
C ARG A 42 -24.26 -0.20 -10.74
N LEU A 43 -22.99 0.17 -10.54
CA LEU A 43 -22.12 0.80 -11.55
C LEU A 43 -20.78 0.09 -11.80
N SER A 44 -20.65 -1.10 -11.24
CA SER A 44 -20.19 -2.24 -12.02
C SER A 44 -21.27 -3.29 -11.85
N ASN A 45 -21.73 -3.91 -12.94
CA ASN A 45 -22.83 -4.86 -12.83
C ASN A 45 -22.26 -6.20 -12.39
N ALA A 46 -22.68 -6.67 -11.22
CA ALA A 46 -22.47 -8.07 -10.86
C ALA A 46 -23.30 -8.93 -11.82
N LEU A 47 -22.62 -9.79 -12.57
CA LEU A 47 -23.26 -10.77 -13.46
C LEU A 47 -23.39 -12.11 -12.72
N PRO A 48 -24.30 -13.00 -13.16
CA PRO A 48 -24.36 -14.37 -12.64
C PRO A 48 -22.99 -15.07 -12.70
N ASN A 49 -22.79 -16.06 -11.81
CA ASN A 49 -21.58 -16.88 -11.74
C ASN A 49 -20.28 -16.11 -11.43
N GLY A 50 -20.39 -14.99 -10.70
CA GLY A 50 -19.23 -14.17 -10.33
C GLY A 50 -18.64 -13.34 -11.48
N GLY A 51 -19.35 -13.25 -12.62
CA GLY A 51 -19.01 -12.32 -13.68
C GLY A 51 -19.19 -10.86 -13.23
N CYS A 52 -18.65 -9.93 -14.01
CA CYS A 52 -18.75 -8.50 -13.77
C CYS A 52 -18.85 -7.74 -15.09
N GLU A 53 -19.48 -6.57 -15.10
CA GLU A 53 -19.43 -5.59 -16.19
C GLU A 53 -18.83 -4.28 -15.66
N ILE A 54 -17.72 -3.80 -16.23
CA ILE A 54 -17.12 -2.52 -15.85
C ILE A 54 -17.86 -1.38 -16.54
N THR A 55 -18.40 -0.45 -15.75
CA THR A 55 -19.05 0.76 -16.28
C THR A 55 -18.31 2.03 -15.86
N TRP A 56 -18.74 3.18 -16.37
CA TRP A 56 -18.18 4.46 -15.96
C TRP A 56 -18.58 4.80 -14.53
N PRO A 57 -17.62 5.21 -13.67
CA PRO A 57 -17.96 5.71 -12.35
C PRO A 57 -18.80 6.98 -12.51
N LYS A 58 -19.72 7.17 -11.59
CA LYS A 58 -20.52 8.38 -11.53
C LYS A 58 -20.17 9.21 -10.32
N LYS A 59 -20.48 10.49 -10.45
CA LYS A 59 -20.55 11.40 -9.34
C LYS A 59 -21.39 10.80 -8.20
N PRO A 60 -20.84 10.67 -6.97
CA PRO A 60 -21.58 10.18 -5.83
C PRO A 60 -22.66 11.18 -5.39
N PRO A 61 -23.76 10.70 -4.78
CA PRO A 61 -24.68 11.55 -4.03
C PRO A 61 -23.95 12.36 -2.94
N ARG A 62 -24.46 13.54 -2.60
CA ARG A 62 -23.83 14.47 -1.64
C ARG A 62 -23.69 13.92 -0.21
N ASP A 63 -24.50 12.93 0.15
CA ASP A 63 -24.54 12.31 1.47
C ASP A 63 -23.58 11.12 1.62
N VAL A 64 -22.91 10.71 0.53
CA VAL A 64 -21.88 9.66 0.56
C VAL A 64 -20.73 10.07 1.47
N GLU A 65 -20.35 9.16 2.36
CA GLU A 65 -19.19 9.33 3.24
C GLU A 65 -17.88 9.16 2.45
N ILE A 66 -16.99 10.14 2.58
CA ILE A 66 -15.71 10.18 1.88
C ILE A 66 -14.66 9.40 2.68
N THR A 67 -13.79 8.66 1.99
CA THR A 67 -12.70 7.88 2.59
C THR A 67 -11.33 8.27 2.00
N TYR A 68 -10.28 8.39 2.82
CA TYR A 68 -8.92 8.52 2.29
C TYR A 68 -8.38 7.19 1.75
N ALA A 69 -7.80 7.25 0.56
CA ALA A 69 -6.96 6.23 -0.03
C ALA A 69 -5.50 6.69 0.07
N ALA A 70 -4.90 6.52 1.25
CA ALA A 70 -3.55 7.03 1.52
C ALA A 70 -2.47 6.06 1.05
N SER A 71 -1.36 6.56 0.55
CA SER A 71 -0.20 5.72 0.21
C SER A 71 1.07 6.55 0.08
N TYR A 72 2.23 5.96 0.41
CA TYR A 72 3.50 6.55 0.03
C TYR A 72 3.61 6.53 -1.51
N PRO A 73 4.13 7.59 -2.16
CA PRO A 73 4.32 7.62 -3.60
C PRO A 73 5.01 6.35 -4.15
N GLY A 74 4.50 5.78 -5.25
CA GLY A 74 5.03 4.52 -5.80
C GLY A 74 4.49 3.22 -5.16
N CYS A 75 3.58 3.31 -4.18
CA CYS A 75 2.87 2.14 -3.62
C CYS A 75 1.62 1.70 -4.39
N GLY A 76 1.37 2.24 -5.59
CA GLY A 76 0.25 1.83 -6.45
C GLY A 76 -1.05 2.64 -6.29
N ALA A 77 -0.94 3.90 -5.84
CA ALA A 77 -2.09 4.81 -5.65
C ALA A 77 -3.06 4.85 -6.85
N ARG A 78 -2.53 4.91 -8.08
CA ARG A 78 -3.32 4.97 -9.31
C ARG A 78 -4.04 3.66 -9.63
N MET A 79 -3.42 2.52 -9.35
CA MET A 79 -4.08 1.22 -9.51
C MET A 79 -5.24 1.09 -8.52
N THR A 80 -5.00 1.45 -7.26
CA THR A 80 -6.05 1.37 -6.23
C THR A 80 -7.18 2.37 -6.47
N TRP A 81 -6.88 3.56 -7.01
CA TRP A 81 -7.90 4.48 -7.52
C TRP A 81 -8.85 3.82 -8.51
N ASN A 82 -8.30 3.23 -9.59
CA ASN A 82 -9.10 2.56 -10.61
C ASN A 82 -9.91 1.40 -10.01
N LEU A 83 -9.33 0.68 -9.05
CA LEU A 83 -10.00 -0.42 -8.38
C LEU A 83 -11.16 0.08 -7.52
N VAL A 84 -11.01 1.18 -6.77
CA VAL A 84 -12.10 1.77 -5.99
C VAL A 84 -13.24 2.24 -6.91
N GLU A 85 -12.92 2.94 -8.00
CA GLU A 85 -13.93 3.35 -8.99
C GLU A 85 -14.69 2.14 -9.54
N ALA A 86 -14.00 1.03 -9.83
CA ALA A 86 -14.64 -0.18 -10.35
C ALA A 86 -15.44 -0.97 -9.30
N LEU A 87 -14.97 -1.02 -8.05
CA LEU A 87 -15.66 -1.71 -6.96
C LEU A 87 -16.92 -0.96 -6.50
N THR A 88 -16.89 0.37 -6.52
CA THR A 88 -18.00 1.21 -6.04
C THR A 88 -18.89 1.74 -7.16
N GLY A 89 -18.32 1.89 -8.36
CA GLY A 89 -18.95 2.61 -9.46
C GLY A 89 -19.09 4.12 -9.20
N LEU A 90 -18.34 4.66 -8.23
CA LEU A 90 -18.36 6.06 -7.84
C LEU A 90 -17.02 6.72 -8.15
N GLU A 91 -17.06 8.01 -8.47
CA GLU A 91 -15.86 8.79 -8.79
C GLU A 91 -14.96 9.01 -7.56
N THR A 92 -13.65 8.97 -7.76
CA THR A 92 -12.65 9.25 -6.72
C THR A 92 -11.91 10.56 -6.99
N GLY A 93 -11.37 11.21 -5.96
CA GLY A 93 -10.62 12.47 -6.01
C GLY A 93 -9.14 12.28 -5.72
N ASP A 94 -8.36 13.34 -5.89
CA ASP A 94 -7.00 13.45 -5.37
C ASP A 94 -6.88 14.64 -4.42
N ASP A 95 -5.85 14.61 -3.58
CA ASP A 95 -5.54 15.65 -2.60
C ASP A 95 -5.25 17.03 -3.21
N TRP A 96 -4.88 17.08 -4.48
CA TRP A 96 -4.65 18.33 -5.22
C TRP A 96 -5.84 18.73 -6.11
N ASN A 97 -6.95 18.00 -6.06
CA ASN A 97 -8.13 18.23 -6.90
C ASN A 97 -7.80 18.39 -8.40
N ASN A 98 -6.78 17.67 -8.91
CA ASN A 98 -6.35 17.74 -10.31
C ASN A 98 -7.47 17.37 -11.30
N ASN A 99 -8.49 16.65 -10.83
CA ASN A 99 -9.65 16.25 -11.61
C ASN A 99 -10.88 17.17 -11.47
N GLY A 100 -10.81 18.22 -10.63
CA GLY A 100 -11.88 19.19 -10.45
C GLY A 100 -13.16 18.64 -9.80
N ARG A 101 -13.08 17.50 -9.09
CA ARG A 101 -14.25 16.85 -8.48
C ARG A 101 -14.57 17.36 -7.07
N GLY A 102 -13.63 18.02 -6.41
CA GLY A 102 -13.81 18.55 -5.06
C GLY A 102 -14.23 17.45 -4.07
N ASP A 103 -15.26 17.74 -3.28
CA ASP A 103 -15.82 16.86 -2.26
C ASP A 103 -16.85 15.85 -2.79
N GLU A 104 -17.13 15.87 -4.08
CA GLU A 104 -18.13 15.01 -4.73
C GLU A 104 -17.45 13.70 -5.19
N VAL A 105 -16.82 12.99 -4.25
CA VAL A 105 -16.02 11.77 -4.49
C VAL A 105 -16.19 10.73 -3.38
N VAL A 106 -16.09 9.44 -3.72
CA VAL A 106 -16.17 8.35 -2.71
C VAL A 106 -14.87 8.18 -1.94
N THR A 107 -13.73 8.42 -2.60
CA THR A 107 -12.43 8.40 -1.94
C THR A 107 -11.52 9.51 -2.44
N VAL A 108 -10.66 10.04 -1.58
CA VAL A 108 -9.57 10.96 -1.95
C VAL A 108 -8.25 10.20 -1.89
N LYS A 109 -7.56 10.06 -3.02
CA LYS A 109 -6.18 9.57 -3.09
C LYS A 109 -5.26 10.65 -2.53
N THR A 110 -4.49 10.30 -1.52
CA THR A 110 -3.56 11.24 -0.88
C THR A 110 -2.19 10.62 -0.63
N HIS A 111 -1.18 11.49 -0.66
CA HIS A 111 0.17 11.18 -0.19
C HIS A 111 0.46 11.80 1.18
N TYR A 112 -0.52 12.38 1.89
CA TYR A 112 -0.33 12.77 3.28
C TYR A 112 -0.15 11.51 4.16
N PRO A 113 0.84 11.46 5.09
CA PRO A 113 1.60 12.57 5.67
C PRO A 113 3.01 12.79 5.09
N GLN A 114 3.27 12.35 3.85
CA GLN A 114 4.51 12.71 3.17
C GLN A 114 4.59 14.24 2.99
N SER A 115 5.78 14.81 3.03
CA SER A 115 5.99 16.28 3.02
C SER A 115 5.39 17.02 1.81
N ASN A 116 5.18 16.36 0.67
CA ASN A 116 4.49 16.91 -0.51
C ASN A 116 2.99 16.56 -0.56
N GLY A 117 2.47 15.76 0.38
CA GLY A 117 1.05 15.48 0.50
C GLY A 117 0.34 16.61 1.23
N ILE A 118 -0.89 16.91 0.81
CA ILE A 118 -1.75 17.91 1.46
C ILE A 118 -3.04 17.27 1.96
N LEU A 119 -3.64 17.90 2.97
CA LEU A 119 -5.03 17.65 3.32
C LEU A 119 -5.91 18.50 2.42
N VAL A 120 -7.08 17.99 2.06
CA VAL A 120 -8.07 18.73 1.25
C VAL A 120 -8.85 19.69 2.15
N ASP A 121 -9.45 20.73 1.58
CA ASP A 121 -10.20 21.76 2.32
C ASP A 121 -11.42 21.23 3.08
N PHE A 122 -11.82 19.98 2.82
CA PHE A 122 -12.94 19.28 3.46
C PHE A 122 -12.47 18.03 4.25
N ASP A 123 -11.21 17.99 4.70
CA ASP A 123 -10.62 16.90 5.52
C ASP A 123 -11.47 16.58 6.76
N GLU A 124 -12.11 17.58 7.36
CA GLU A 124 -12.96 17.40 8.53
C GLU A 124 -14.17 16.49 8.27
N ARG A 125 -14.55 16.27 7.01
CA ARG A 125 -15.60 15.33 6.60
C ARG A 125 -15.10 13.91 6.37
N ILE A 126 -13.79 13.70 6.28
CA ILE A 126 -13.19 12.41 5.97
C ILE A 126 -12.83 11.68 7.27
N LYS A 127 -13.63 10.70 7.67
CA LYS A 127 -13.45 9.97 8.94
C LYS A 127 -12.76 8.62 8.79
N ARG A 128 -12.59 8.16 7.55
CA ARG A 128 -12.14 6.81 7.22
C ARG A 128 -10.92 6.86 6.34
N VAL A 129 -10.09 5.83 6.47
CA VAL A 129 -8.87 5.72 5.69
C VAL A 129 -8.44 4.28 5.58
N PHE A 130 -8.01 3.90 4.39
CA PHE A 130 -7.16 2.75 4.17
C PHE A 130 -5.81 3.21 3.63
N VAL A 131 -4.77 2.43 3.90
CA VAL A 131 -3.39 2.74 3.52
C VAL A 131 -2.87 1.62 2.62
N VAL A 132 -2.35 2.00 1.45
CA VAL A 132 -1.65 1.08 0.56
C VAL A 132 -0.14 1.17 0.80
N ILE A 133 0.46 0.04 1.16
CA ILE A 133 1.89 -0.11 1.41
C ILE A 133 2.52 -1.03 0.36
N ARG A 134 3.80 -0.85 0.08
CA ARG A 134 4.59 -1.66 -0.85
C ARG A 134 6.02 -1.75 -0.34
N ASN A 135 6.75 -2.83 -0.61
CA ASN A 135 8.15 -2.95 -0.16
C ASN A 135 8.94 -1.65 -0.45
N PRO A 136 9.61 -1.04 0.56
CA PRO A 136 10.34 0.22 0.40
C PRO A 136 11.43 0.15 -0.68
N MET A 137 12.06 -1.02 -0.88
CA MET A 137 13.03 -1.21 -1.98
C MET A 137 12.43 -1.10 -3.37
N LYS A 138 11.09 -1.15 -3.49
CA LYS A 138 10.34 -1.01 -4.74
C LYS A 138 9.60 0.31 -4.84
N SER A 139 8.99 0.78 -3.75
CA SER A 139 8.24 2.04 -3.75
C SER A 139 9.14 3.27 -3.85
N ILE A 140 10.26 3.33 -3.13
CA ILE A 140 11.14 4.50 -3.13
C ILE A 140 11.78 4.73 -4.52
N PRO A 141 12.37 3.73 -5.20
CA PRO A 141 12.83 3.93 -6.58
C PRO A 141 11.69 4.27 -7.55
N SER A 142 10.48 3.75 -7.31
CA SER A 142 9.31 4.07 -8.12
C SER A 142 8.90 5.55 -7.98
N PHE A 143 8.98 6.09 -6.77
CA PHE A 143 8.79 7.52 -6.51
C PHE A 143 9.88 8.36 -7.18
N PHE A 144 11.15 7.96 -7.05
CA PHE A 144 12.24 8.66 -7.73
C PHE A 144 12.04 8.73 -9.26
N ASN A 145 11.64 7.62 -9.90
CA ASN A 145 11.36 7.64 -11.34
C ASN A 145 10.25 8.65 -11.68
N HIS A 146 9.22 8.80 -10.84
CA HIS A 146 8.20 9.82 -11.05
C HIS A 146 8.76 11.24 -10.95
N ILE A 147 9.62 11.51 -9.96
CA ILE A 147 10.28 12.81 -9.82
C ILE A 147 11.13 13.12 -11.06
N TYR A 148 11.89 12.13 -11.54
CA TYR A 148 12.70 12.26 -12.74
C TYR A 148 11.86 12.59 -13.98
N GLU A 149 10.73 11.90 -14.19
CA GLU A 149 9.82 12.20 -15.29
C GLU A 149 9.29 13.62 -15.23
N MET A 150 8.83 14.06 -14.06
CA MET A 150 8.29 15.40 -13.86
C MET A 150 9.33 16.49 -14.15
N ARG A 151 10.60 16.25 -13.80
CA ARG A 151 11.70 17.20 -14.04
C ARG A 151 12.14 17.28 -15.49
N ASN A 152 12.10 16.16 -16.19
CA ASN A 152 12.57 16.06 -17.57
C ASN A 152 11.41 16.18 -18.56
N HIS A 153 10.23 16.60 -18.11
CA HIS A 153 9.08 16.76 -18.97
C HIS A 153 8.75 15.46 -19.74
N LEU A 154 8.87 14.31 -19.08
CA LEU A 154 8.53 13.01 -19.64
C LEU A 154 7.09 12.64 -19.29
N PRO A 155 6.39 11.86 -20.13
CA PRO A 155 5.08 11.35 -19.77
C PRO A 155 5.11 10.56 -18.45
N VAL A 156 4.09 10.73 -17.62
CA VAL A 156 4.05 10.05 -16.31
C VAL A 156 4.01 8.53 -16.52
N HIS A 157 4.86 7.82 -15.77
CA HIS A 157 5.07 6.37 -15.88
C HIS A 157 5.64 5.87 -17.22
N SER A 158 6.28 6.73 -18.03
CA SER A 158 6.92 6.31 -19.28
C SER A 158 8.33 5.76 -19.12
N GLU A 159 9.15 6.27 -18.20
CA GLU A 159 10.60 6.06 -18.24
C GLU A 159 11.22 5.80 -16.86
N ARG A 160 12.21 4.91 -16.86
CA ARG A 160 13.09 4.68 -15.70
C ARG A 160 14.21 5.70 -15.76
N ALA A 161 14.43 6.40 -14.66
CA ALA A 161 15.54 7.34 -14.54
C ALA A 161 16.89 6.65 -14.81
N PRO A 162 17.90 7.33 -15.37
CA PRO A 162 19.26 6.80 -15.48
C PRO A 162 19.84 6.35 -14.13
N LEU A 163 20.84 5.47 -14.16
CA LEU A 163 21.47 4.94 -12.94
C LEU A 163 22.22 6.03 -12.17
N GLU A 164 22.85 6.93 -12.89
CA GLU A 164 23.65 8.04 -12.40
C GLU A 164 22.77 9.01 -11.59
N GLU A 165 21.61 9.36 -12.16
CA GLU A 165 20.61 10.21 -11.51
C GLU A 165 20.03 9.55 -10.26
N TRP A 166 19.76 8.24 -10.32
CA TRP A 166 19.34 7.47 -9.13
C TRP A 166 20.41 7.51 -8.04
N THR A 167 21.67 7.27 -8.39
CA THR A 167 22.78 7.20 -7.43
C THR A 167 22.94 8.54 -6.71
N LYS A 168 22.95 9.64 -7.46
CA LYS A 168 23.01 11.00 -6.92
C LYS A 168 21.85 11.30 -5.97
N TRP A 169 20.63 10.99 -6.38
CA TRP A 169 19.45 11.25 -5.56
C TRP A 169 19.41 10.37 -4.31
N ARG A 170 19.70 9.08 -4.45
CA ARG A 170 19.75 8.10 -3.37
C ARG A 170 20.70 8.55 -2.26
N ASP A 171 21.89 9.00 -2.63
CA ASP A 171 22.91 9.38 -1.65
C ASP A 171 22.56 10.66 -0.88
N ALA A 172 21.76 11.54 -1.47
CA ALA A 172 21.31 12.78 -0.85
C ALA A 172 20.02 12.63 -0.03
N TYR A 173 19.06 11.82 -0.48
CA TYR A 173 17.68 11.88 0.03
C TYR A 173 17.11 10.56 0.57
N LEU A 174 17.77 9.42 0.37
CA LEU A 174 17.15 8.13 0.69
C LEU A 174 16.77 7.99 2.18
N ASP A 175 17.62 8.47 3.10
CA ASP A 175 17.33 8.38 4.54
C ASP A 175 16.09 9.21 4.92
N ILE A 176 15.88 10.36 4.27
CA ILE A 176 14.66 11.17 4.43
C ILE A 176 13.45 10.38 3.94
N GLU A 177 13.54 9.75 2.77
CA GLU A 177 12.42 9.01 2.20
C GLU A 177 12.09 7.71 2.97
N ILE A 178 13.08 7.07 3.59
CA ILE A 178 12.83 5.98 4.55
C ILE A 178 12.01 6.48 5.74
N ALA A 179 12.35 7.66 6.27
CA ALA A 179 11.60 8.27 7.37
C ALA A 179 10.18 8.70 6.95
N GLU A 180 10.02 9.27 5.76
CA GLU A 180 8.69 9.62 5.20
C GLU A 180 7.82 8.38 4.98
N TYR A 181 8.39 7.31 4.41
CA TYR A 181 7.70 6.04 4.20
C TYR A 181 7.15 5.46 5.51
N LYS A 182 7.96 5.49 6.59
CA LYS A 182 7.58 5.01 7.92
C LYS A 182 6.30 5.67 8.45
N LYS A 183 6.08 6.97 8.18
CA LYS A 183 4.91 7.71 8.68
C LYS A 183 3.57 7.11 8.24
N PHE A 184 3.52 6.41 7.11
CA PHE A 184 2.28 5.78 6.61
C PHE A 184 1.89 4.53 7.39
N ILE A 185 2.85 3.80 7.94
CA ILE A 185 2.60 2.50 8.55
C ILE A 185 2.25 2.63 10.03
N MET A 186 2.66 3.70 10.70
CA MET A 186 2.51 3.89 12.16
C MET A 186 1.08 4.23 12.63
N ARG A 187 0.05 4.13 11.78
CA ARG A 187 -1.33 4.52 12.13
C ARG A 187 -2.27 3.30 12.04
N ASN A 188 -3.12 3.11 13.06
CA ASN A 188 -4.13 2.05 13.12
C ASN A 188 -5.23 2.29 12.07
N ARG A 189 -5.11 1.66 10.90
CA ARG A 189 -5.95 1.87 9.72
C ARG A 189 -6.07 0.55 8.95
N LEU A 190 -7.03 0.42 8.03
CA LEU A 190 -7.02 -0.73 7.13
C LEU A 190 -5.75 -0.67 6.26
N LEU A 191 -4.91 -1.71 6.34
CA LEU A 191 -3.68 -1.81 5.58
C LEU A 191 -3.82 -2.81 4.43
N ILE A 192 -3.45 -2.37 3.24
CA ILE A 192 -3.44 -3.18 2.02
C ILE A 192 -2.02 -3.16 1.45
N THR A 193 -1.46 -4.34 1.19
CA THR A 193 -0.18 -4.43 0.50
C THR A 193 -0.37 -4.42 -1.01
N TYR A 194 0.45 -3.68 -1.74
CA TYR A 194 0.53 -3.73 -3.20
C TYR A 194 0.82 -5.16 -3.69
N GLU A 195 1.75 -5.86 -3.05
CA GLU A 195 2.11 -7.24 -3.40
C GLU A 195 0.91 -8.18 -3.23
N GLY A 196 0.22 -8.12 -2.09
CA GLY A 196 -0.99 -8.91 -1.88
C GLY A 196 -2.12 -8.54 -2.86
N LEU A 197 -2.29 -7.26 -3.19
CA LEU A 197 -3.30 -6.84 -4.15
C LEU A 197 -2.95 -7.26 -5.58
N THR A 198 -1.67 -7.36 -5.93
CA THR A 198 -1.20 -7.80 -7.25
C THR A 198 -0.89 -9.29 -7.32
N ASP A 199 -1.10 -10.05 -6.25
CA ASP A 199 -0.84 -11.49 -6.25
C ASP A 199 -1.95 -12.26 -6.98
N ASN A 200 -1.60 -13.27 -7.77
CA ASN A 200 -2.58 -14.03 -8.57
C ASN A 200 -3.52 -14.91 -7.72
N LEU A 201 -3.06 -15.33 -6.55
CA LEU A 201 -3.75 -16.28 -5.69
C LEU A 201 -4.55 -15.58 -4.58
N ILE A 202 -3.97 -14.54 -3.97
CA ILE A 202 -4.63 -13.80 -2.87
C ILE A 202 -5.18 -12.43 -3.27
N GLY A 203 -4.85 -11.92 -4.47
CA GLY A 203 -5.32 -10.62 -4.96
C GLY A 203 -6.84 -10.44 -4.94
N PRO A 204 -7.64 -11.39 -5.44
CA PRO A 204 -9.10 -11.33 -5.34
C PRO A 204 -9.61 -11.18 -3.90
N GLN A 205 -9.02 -11.91 -2.95
CA GLN A 205 -9.40 -11.86 -1.53
C GLN A 205 -9.00 -10.54 -0.88
N VAL A 206 -7.82 -10.00 -1.22
CA VAL A 206 -7.39 -8.67 -0.78
C VAL A 206 -8.35 -7.59 -1.33
N ALA A 207 -8.74 -7.69 -2.60
CA ALA A 207 -9.73 -6.79 -3.20
C ALA A 207 -11.12 -6.95 -2.56
N LYS A 208 -11.52 -8.16 -2.17
CA LYS A 208 -12.77 -8.41 -1.43
C LYS A 208 -12.78 -7.74 -0.07
N GLY A 209 -11.67 -7.80 0.68
CA GLY A 209 -11.53 -7.06 1.93
C GLY A 209 -11.63 -5.54 1.75
N LEU A 210 -11.07 -4.99 0.66
CA LEU A 210 -11.25 -3.58 0.30
C LEU A 210 -12.72 -3.27 -0.03
N ASN A 211 -13.38 -4.13 -0.80
CA ASN A 211 -14.80 -3.99 -1.17
C ASN A 211 -15.70 -3.93 0.07
N GLU A 212 -15.50 -4.84 1.02
CA GLU A 212 -16.22 -4.87 2.30
C GLU A 212 -15.94 -3.64 3.14
N PHE A 213 -14.70 -3.15 3.17
CA PHE A 213 -14.36 -1.91 3.87
C PHE A 213 -15.05 -0.69 3.27
N LEU A 214 -15.13 -0.60 1.94
CA LEU A 214 -15.81 0.48 1.24
C LEU A 214 -17.33 0.43 1.47
N GLY A 215 -17.93 -0.76 1.48
CA GLY A 215 -19.38 -0.92 1.75
C GLY A 215 -19.83 -0.59 3.16
N LYS A 216 -18.89 -0.43 4.10
CA LYS A 216 -19.16 0.07 5.45
C LYS A 216 -19.29 1.60 5.50
N ALA A 217 -18.98 2.33 4.42
CA ALA A 217 -19.11 3.79 4.35
C ALA A 217 -20.56 4.17 3.96
N ARG A 218 -21.11 5.20 4.60
CA ARG A 218 -22.51 5.61 4.35
C ARG A 218 -22.70 5.99 2.87
N GLY A 219 -23.77 5.49 2.26
CA GLY A 219 -24.13 5.79 0.87
C GLY A 219 -23.31 5.03 -0.19
N VAL A 220 -22.38 4.16 0.22
CA VAL A 220 -21.60 3.33 -0.70
C VAL A 220 -22.23 1.95 -0.80
N THR A 221 -22.68 1.59 -2.00
CA THR A 221 -23.13 0.22 -2.32
C THR A 221 -22.10 -0.42 -3.26
N PRO A 222 -21.12 -1.17 -2.74
CA PRO A 222 -20.09 -1.77 -3.57
C PRO A 222 -20.65 -2.92 -4.41
N ILE A 223 -19.84 -3.40 -5.36
CA ILE A 223 -20.18 -4.58 -6.17
C ILE A 223 -20.38 -5.81 -5.27
N HIS A 224 -21.24 -6.72 -5.72
CA HIS A 224 -21.46 -8.01 -5.06
C HIS A 224 -20.14 -8.76 -4.86
N SER A 225 -19.97 -9.41 -3.70
CA SER A 225 -18.72 -10.08 -3.32
C SER A 225 -18.21 -11.06 -4.36
N ASP A 226 -19.12 -11.78 -5.01
CA ASP A 226 -18.78 -12.85 -5.97
C ASP A 226 -18.20 -12.30 -7.27
N SER A 227 -18.50 -11.03 -7.59
CA SER A 227 -18.01 -10.35 -8.78
C SER A 227 -16.67 -9.62 -8.55
N VAL A 228 -16.19 -9.55 -7.30
CA VAL A 228 -14.95 -8.85 -6.96
C VAL A 228 -13.75 -9.46 -7.66
N ALA A 229 -13.67 -10.79 -7.78
CA ALA A 229 -12.58 -11.47 -8.47
C ALA A 229 -12.49 -11.06 -9.95
N CYS A 230 -13.64 -10.94 -10.62
CA CYS A 230 -13.72 -10.47 -12.01
C CYS A 230 -13.24 -9.02 -12.13
N ILE A 231 -13.72 -8.11 -11.26
CA ILE A 231 -13.29 -6.70 -11.25
C ILE A 231 -11.80 -6.57 -10.98
N TRP A 232 -11.31 -7.29 -9.97
CA TRP A 232 -9.90 -7.32 -9.64
C TRP A 232 -9.05 -7.76 -10.83
N ARG A 233 -9.42 -8.84 -11.52
CA ARG A 233 -8.68 -9.34 -12.68
C ARG A 233 -8.68 -8.30 -13.81
N ALA A 234 -9.84 -7.73 -14.10
CA ALA A 234 -9.97 -6.74 -15.15
C ALA A 234 -9.20 -5.44 -14.88
N VAL A 235 -9.17 -4.97 -13.63
CA VAL A 235 -8.52 -3.70 -13.27
C VAL A 235 -7.05 -3.88 -12.89
N VAL A 236 -6.73 -4.83 -12.02
CA VAL A 236 -5.38 -5.03 -11.48
C VAL A 236 -4.50 -5.80 -12.45
N LYS A 237 -5.06 -6.79 -13.16
CA LYS A 237 -4.32 -7.58 -14.17
C LYS A 237 -4.46 -7.04 -15.58
N ASN A 238 -5.36 -6.08 -15.80
CA ASN A 238 -5.69 -5.60 -17.12
C ASN A 238 -6.15 -6.75 -18.04
N GLU A 239 -6.88 -7.71 -17.46
CA GLU A 239 -7.44 -8.88 -18.15
C GLU A 239 -8.96 -8.84 -18.03
N PRO A 240 -9.64 -7.94 -18.77
CA PRO A 240 -11.09 -7.87 -18.71
C PRO A 240 -11.75 -9.11 -19.34
N PRO A 241 -13.00 -9.42 -18.97
CA PRO A 241 -13.79 -10.43 -19.65
C PRO A 241 -13.79 -10.19 -21.18
N GLU A 242 -13.65 -11.26 -21.97
CA GLU A 242 -13.49 -11.17 -23.43
C GLU A 242 -14.64 -10.39 -24.10
N ASN A 243 -15.87 -10.59 -23.63
CA ASN A 243 -17.05 -9.90 -24.11
C ASN A 243 -17.03 -8.37 -23.83
N GLN A 244 -16.15 -7.90 -22.96
CA GLN A 244 -15.98 -6.48 -22.61
C GLN A 244 -14.71 -5.84 -23.16
N ALA A 245 -13.77 -6.62 -23.72
CA ALA A 245 -12.49 -6.09 -24.19
C ALA A 245 -12.68 -4.95 -25.21
N ALA A 246 -13.63 -5.11 -26.14
CA ALA A 246 -13.96 -4.08 -27.12
C ALA A 246 -14.60 -2.83 -26.49
N GLN A 247 -15.48 -3.00 -25.51
CA GLN A 247 -16.10 -1.89 -24.78
C GLN A 247 -15.04 -1.12 -24.00
N ILE A 248 -14.18 -1.80 -23.25
CA ILE A 248 -13.10 -1.19 -22.48
C ILE A 248 -12.11 -0.45 -23.39
N LYS A 249 -11.74 -1.05 -24.53
CA LYS A 249 -10.92 -0.36 -25.54
C LYS A 249 -11.60 0.91 -26.05
N LYS A 250 -12.92 0.88 -26.27
CA LYS A 250 -13.70 2.06 -26.64
C LYS A 250 -13.71 3.10 -25.50
N LEU A 251 -13.88 2.68 -24.25
CA LEU A 251 -13.87 3.56 -23.09
C LEU A 251 -12.50 4.24 -22.93
N GLN A 252 -11.42 3.48 -23.07
CA GLN A 252 -10.04 3.99 -23.07
C GLN A 252 -9.83 5.03 -24.20
N ALA A 253 -10.28 4.72 -25.41
CA ALA A 253 -10.17 5.64 -26.54
C ALA A 253 -11.00 6.92 -26.35
N GLN A 254 -12.20 6.82 -25.76
CA GLN A 254 -13.01 8.00 -25.43
C GLN A 254 -12.33 8.88 -24.39
N ALA A 255 -11.66 8.27 -23.40
CA ALA A 255 -10.97 9.01 -22.35
C ALA A 255 -9.77 9.81 -22.89
N LEU A 256 -9.09 9.31 -23.93
CA LEU A 256 -8.02 10.03 -24.65
C LEU A 256 -8.54 11.22 -25.47
N ASN A 257 -9.82 11.23 -25.84
CA ASN A 257 -10.43 12.25 -26.69
C ASN A 257 -11.28 13.26 -25.91
N GLN A 258 -11.44 13.11 -24.58
CA GLN A 258 -12.17 14.10 -23.79
C GLN A 258 -11.39 15.41 -23.80
N PRO A 259 -12.02 16.54 -24.18
CA PRO A 259 -11.35 17.82 -24.19
C PRO A 259 -10.80 18.09 -22.79
N LEU A 260 -9.52 18.44 -22.72
CA LEU A 260 -8.86 18.89 -21.51
C LEU A 260 -9.78 19.92 -20.84
N GLY A 261 -10.35 19.56 -19.69
CA GLY A 261 -11.15 20.51 -18.93
C GLY A 261 -10.34 21.79 -18.75
N THR A 262 -10.90 22.92 -19.14
CA THR A 262 -10.25 24.25 -19.16
C THR A 262 -9.93 24.81 -17.77
N TYR A 263 -9.98 23.99 -16.72
CA TYR A 263 -9.79 24.40 -15.33
C TYR A 263 -8.32 24.27 -14.89
N GLN A 264 -7.70 25.43 -14.62
CA GLN A 264 -6.57 25.69 -13.70
C GLN A 264 -5.30 24.81 -13.75
N LYS A 265 -4.94 24.19 -14.90
CA LYS A 265 -3.79 23.27 -14.97
C LYS A 265 -2.39 23.88 -14.79
N LYS A 266 -2.18 25.18 -15.05
CA LYS A 266 -0.81 25.72 -15.08
C LYS A 266 -0.27 26.04 -13.68
N THR A 267 -1.06 26.73 -12.86
CA THR A 267 -0.63 27.21 -11.54
C THR A 267 -0.41 26.10 -10.52
N GLU A 268 -1.21 25.04 -10.54
CA GLU A 268 -1.10 23.95 -9.56
C GLU A 268 0.01 22.95 -9.89
N GLN A 269 0.20 22.62 -11.17
CA GLN A 269 1.34 21.79 -11.58
C GLN A 269 2.66 22.53 -11.31
N GLU A 270 2.72 23.84 -11.57
CA GLU A 270 3.85 24.68 -11.20
C GLU A 270 4.05 24.73 -9.68
N LYS A 271 2.98 24.78 -8.88
CA LYS A 271 3.05 24.75 -7.41
C LYS A 271 3.56 23.40 -6.89
N TYR A 272 3.10 22.27 -7.44
CA TYR A 272 3.58 20.94 -7.11
C TYR A 272 5.05 20.76 -7.48
N LEU A 273 5.44 21.19 -8.70
CA LEU A 273 6.84 21.19 -9.15
C LEU A 273 7.69 22.09 -8.26
N ARG A 274 7.20 23.26 -7.86
CA ARG A 274 7.90 24.19 -6.96
C ARG A 274 8.12 23.59 -5.58
N ASN A 275 7.11 22.96 -4.98
CA ASN A 275 7.23 22.29 -3.68
C ASN A 275 8.19 21.10 -3.74
N THR A 276 8.11 20.29 -4.81
CA THR A 276 9.03 19.16 -5.04
C THR A 276 10.46 19.65 -5.31
N ALA A 277 10.63 20.78 -5.99
CA ALA A 277 11.92 21.39 -6.26
C ALA A 277 12.56 21.98 -4.99
N ILE A 278 11.77 22.59 -4.09
CA ILE A 278 12.26 23.13 -2.82
C ILE A 278 12.89 22.03 -1.96
N LEU A 279 12.26 20.85 -1.88
CA LEU A 279 12.81 19.69 -1.16
C LEU A 279 14.12 19.14 -1.74
N MET A 280 14.49 19.55 -2.94
CA MET A 280 15.67 19.05 -3.64
C MET A 280 16.64 20.14 -4.09
N GLN A 281 16.45 21.37 -3.62
CA GLN A 281 17.57 22.30 -3.59
C GLN A 281 18.65 21.62 -2.76
N THR A 282 19.78 21.33 -3.41
CA THR A 282 20.94 20.75 -2.76
C THR A 282 21.15 21.48 -1.44
N PRO A 283 21.30 20.79 -0.29
CA PRO A 283 21.79 21.48 0.88
C PRO A 283 23.05 22.21 0.43
N GLU A 284 23.02 23.54 0.45
CA GLU A 284 24.24 24.33 0.32
C GLU A 284 25.21 23.68 1.27
N VAL A 285 26.38 23.29 0.75
CA VAL A 285 27.43 22.64 1.52
C VAL A 285 27.75 23.57 2.68
N VAL A 286 27.12 23.34 3.84
CA VAL A 286 27.42 24.07 5.06
C VAL A 286 28.87 23.70 5.37
N PRO A 287 29.81 24.66 5.40
CA PRO A 287 31.21 24.36 5.65
C PRO A 287 31.33 23.53 6.93
N ALA A 288 32.12 22.44 6.85
CA ALA A 288 32.21 21.38 7.85
C ALA A 288 32.87 21.79 9.19
N GLU A 289 32.85 23.06 9.57
CA GLU A 289 33.72 23.61 10.60
C GLU A 289 33.10 23.72 12.01
N LEU A 290 31.85 23.29 12.23
CA LEU A 290 31.18 23.50 13.53
C LEU A 290 30.51 22.30 14.20
N ALA A 291 30.77 21.06 13.76
CA ALA A 291 30.26 19.87 14.45
C ALA A 291 31.26 19.31 15.48
N ARG A 292 31.35 19.91 16.67
CA ARG A 292 31.90 19.24 17.86
C ARG A 292 30.76 18.57 18.65
N PRO A 293 30.87 17.28 19.03
CA PRO A 293 29.89 16.65 19.91
C PRO A 293 30.06 17.14 21.35
N GLN A 294 28.97 17.56 21.99
CA GLN A 294 28.90 17.66 23.45
C GLN A 294 28.58 16.28 24.03
N GLU A 295 29.50 15.75 24.82
CA GLU A 295 29.31 14.55 25.64
C GLU A 295 28.27 14.82 26.74
N ALA A 296 27.13 14.13 26.67
CA ALA A 296 26.14 14.13 27.74
C ALA A 296 26.48 13.04 28.77
N GLN A 297 26.81 13.47 29.99
CA GLN A 297 26.98 12.60 31.15
C GLN A 297 25.65 11.93 31.54
N HIS A 298 25.61 10.60 31.50
CA HIS A 298 24.47 9.80 31.95
C HIS A 298 24.64 9.42 33.42
N LYS A 299 23.79 9.96 34.30
CA LYS A 299 23.68 9.58 35.72
C LYS A 299 23.01 8.21 35.84
N GLN A 300 23.69 7.27 36.51
CA GLN A 300 23.13 5.99 36.94
C GLN A 300 22.11 6.19 38.07
N LEU A 301 20.98 5.48 37.98
CA LEU A 301 20.01 5.25 39.05
C LEU A 301 20.07 3.77 39.49
N PRO A 302 19.94 3.45 40.79
CA PRO A 302 20.07 2.09 41.28
C PRO A 302 18.76 1.31 41.11
N SER A 303 18.88 0.08 40.60
CA SER A 303 17.83 -0.92 40.58
C SER A 303 17.80 -1.67 41.92
N ASN A 304 16.63 -1.75 42.55
CA ASN A 304 16.38 -2.73 43.60
C ASN A 304 14.88 -3.00 43.70
N GLN A 305 14.44 -4.21 43.36
CA GLN A 305 13.40 -4.96 44.06
C GLN A 305 13.21 -6.34 43.40
N GLN A 306 13.36 -7.38 44.24
CA GLN A 306 13.14 -8.79 43.95
C GLN A 306 11.64 -9.10 43.95
N ALA A 307 11.22 -10.02 43.08
CA ALA A 307 9.90 -10.66 43.12
C ALA A 307 10.05 -12.14 43.52
N PRO A 308 9.05 -12.72 44.22
CA PRO A 308 9.12 -14.10 44.69
C PRO A 308 8.63 -15.10 43.63
N THR A 309 9.30 -16.25 43.64
CA THR A 309 9.00 -17.47 42.88
C THR A 309 7.72 -18.15 43.39
N ILE A 310 6.82 -18.54 42.48
CA ILE A 310 5.76 -19.51 42.74
C ILE A 310 5.92 -20.67 41.76
N ASN A 311 6.14 -21.86 42.32
CA ASN A 311 6.11 -23.15 41.63
C ASN A 311 4.67 -23.65 41.53
N GLY A 312 4.28 -24.20 40.37
CA GLY A 312 3.04 -24.93 40.17
C GLY A 312 3.14 -25.86 38.95
N ASN A 313 2.97 -27.15 39.19
CA ASN A 313 3.11 -28.28 38.26
C ASN A 313 1.80 -28.58 37.48
N PRO A 314 1.82 -29.50 36.50
CA PRO A 314 0.93 -29.49 35.33
C PRO A 314 -0.23 -30.50 35.43
N ALA A 315 -1.29 -30.23 34.68
CA ALA A 315 -2.06 -31.19 33.87
C ALA A 315 -3.33 -30.46 33.40
N ASP A 316 -3.55 -30.38 32.09
CA ASP A 316 -4.83 -30.73 31.46
C ASP A 316 -4.71 -30.52 29.94
N ALA A 317 -4.90 -31.62 29.21
CA ALA A 317 -4.89 -31.65 27.76
C ALA A 317 -6.20 -31.07 27.25
N HIS A 318 -6.19 -29.78 26.91
CA HIS A 318 -7.23 -29.15 26.13
C HIS A 318 -7.03 -29.47 24.64
N GLU A 319 -8.05 -30.03 24.00
CA GLU A 319 -8.18 -30.03 22.55
C GLU A 319 -8.09 -28.58 22.05
N VAL A 320 -7.05 -28.29 21.28
CA VAL A 320 -6.81 -26.98 20.69
C VAL A 320 -7.75 -26.86 19.50
N ASP A 321 -8.84 -26.15 19.72
CA ASP A 321 -9.72 -25.66 18.66
C ASP A 321 -8.88 -24.69 17.82
N VAL A 322 -8.45 -25.12 16.63
CA VAL A 322 -7.55 -24.34 15.78
C VAL A 322 -8.35 -23.19 15.19
N ASP A 323 -7.99 -21.95 15.56
CA ASP A 323 -8.65 -20.73 15.09
C ASP A 323 -8.73 -20.75 13.55
N PRO A 324 -9.93 -20.60 12.95
CA PRO A 324 -10.11 -20.49 11.51
C PRO A 324 -9.19 -19.44 10.83
N LEU A 325 -8.75 -18.43 11.58
CA LEU A 325 -7.79 -17.42 11.14
C LEU A 325 -6.36 -17.98 11.03
N ASP A 326 -5.93 -18.84 11.96
CA ASP A 326 -4.61 -19.49 11.91
C ASP A 326 -4.52 -20.45 10.71
N LEU A 327 -5.62 -21.17 10.43
CA LEU A 327 -5.73 -22.02 9.24
C LEU A 327 -5.68 -21.20 7.93
N LEU A 328 -6.23 -19.98 7.93
CA LEU A 328 -6.14 -19.06 6.78
C LEU A 328 -4.71 -18.52 6.63
N MET A 329 -4.05 -18.16 7.73
CA MET A 329 -2.68 -17.65 7.73
C MET A 329 -1.67 -18.70 7.26
N GLU A 330 -1.83 -19.97 7.68
CA GLU A 330 -1.03 -21.08 7.18
C GLU A 330 -1.23 -21.28 5.67
N LYS A 331 -2.48 -21.22 5.18
CA LYS A 331 -2.79 -21.29 3.74
C LYS A 331 -2.15 -20.14 2.96
N MET A 332 -2.16 -18.91 3.50
CA MET A 332 -1.53 -17.75 2.88
C MET A 332 0.00 -17.86 2.85
N GLN A 333 0.64 -18.32 3.93
CA GLN A 333 2.09 -18.53 3.96
C GLN A 333 2.53 -19.62 2.96
N LYS A 334 1.77 -20.72 2.86
CA LYS A 334 2.01 -21.80 1.91
C LYS A 334 1.79 -21.37 0.45
N ALA A 335 0.78 -20.53 0.21
CA ALA A 335 0.52 -19.89 -1.07
C ALA A 335 1.68 -18.98 -1.52
N LEU A 336 2.17 -18.11 -0.62
CA LEU A 336 3.30 -17.21 -0.87
C LEU A 336 4.59 -17.98 -1.14
N ALA A 337 4.85 -19.08 -0.41
CA ALA A 337 6.00 -19.94 -0.66
C ALA A 337 5.96 -20.58 -2.05
N ARG A 338 4.79 -21.03 -2.52
CA ARG A 338 4.59 -21.59 -3.87
C ARG A 338 4.73 -20.53 -4.97
N GLY A 339 4.23 -19.31 -4.73
CA GLY A 339 4.37 -18.18 -5.65
C GLY A 339 5.83 -17.80 -5.91
N LYS A 340 6.68 -17.82 -4.87
CA LYS A 340 8.13 -17.55 -5.00
C LYS A 340 8.83 -18.56 -5.92
N VAL A 341 8.50 -19.85 -5.83
CA VAL A 341 9.08 -20.91 -6.68
C VAL A 341 8.71 -20.70 -8.16
N LEU A 342 7.46 -20.34 -8.45
CA LEU A 342 7.00 -20.06 -9.82
C LEU A 342 7.61 -18.78 -10.40
N GLN A 343 7.82 -17.76 -9.57
CA GLN A 343 8.45 -16.50 -9.99
C GLN A 343 9.93 -16.69 -10.34
N THR A 344 10.67 -17.51 -9.57
CA THR A 344 12.05 -17.87 -9.88
C THR A 344 12.14 -18.66 -11.19
N ARG A 345 11.21 -19.58 -11.45
CA ARG A 345 11.14 -20.33 -12.72
C ARG A 345 10.91 -19.42 -13.93
N ASN A 346 9.95 -18.49 -13.84
CA ASN A 346 9.65 -17.55 -14.92
C ASN A 346 10.77 -16.52 -15.16
N GLN A 347 11.61 -16.23 -14.16
CA GLN A 347 12.79 -15.37 -14.32
C GLN A 347 13.94 -16.11 -15.05
N LEU A 348 14.11 -17.40 -14.80
CA LEU A 348 15.09 -18.24 -15.51
C LEU A 348 14.73 -18.42 -16.99
N GLU A 349 13.44 -18.53 -17.31
CA GLU A 349 12.96 -18.68 -18.70
C GLU A 349 13.09 -17.38 -19.52
N LYS A 350 13.07 -16.20 -18.88
CA LYS A 350 13.23 -14.90 -19.57
C LYS A 350 14.67 -14.54 -19.93
N ASN A 351 15.67 -15.14 -19.28
CA ASN A 351 17.08 -14.84 -19.54
C ASN A 351 17.65 -15.58 -20.77
N GLN A 352 16.85 -16.36 -21.50
CA GLN A 352 17.30 -17.12 -22.67
C GLN A 352 16.87 -16.53 -24.02
N GLY A 353 16.23 -15.36 -24.06
CA GLY A 353 15.71 -14.79 -25.31
C GLY A 353 16.12 -13.34 -25.58
N GLY A 354 17.08 -13.16 -26.50
CA GLY A 354 17.05 -12.03 -27.45
C GLY A 354 18.10 -10.91 -27.28
N GLN A 355 19.17 -10.99 -28.06
CA GLN A 355 19.90 -9.83 -28.58
C GLN A 355 19.29 -9.41 -29.93
N GLN A 356 19.06 -8.11 -30.16
CA GLN A 356 19.29 -7.42 -31.45
C GLN A 356 19.08 -5.88 -31.36
N ASN A 357 20.07 -5.15 -31.91
CA ASN A 357 20.14 -3.83 -32.59
C ASN A 357 18.98 -2.82 -32.40
N GLY A 358 19.13 -1.49 -32.25
CA GLY A 358 20.20 -0.51 -32.51
C GLY A 358 19.73 0.52 -33.56
N GLN A 359 19.60 1.82 -33.22
CA GLN A 359 19.92 3.00 -34.07
C GLN A 359 19.37 4.38 -33.56
N LEU A 360 20.28 5.36 -33.66
CA LEU A 360 20.21 6.80 -33.99
C LEU A 360 19.22 7.77 -33.32
N GLN A 361 19.78 8.75 -32.61
CA GLN A 361 19.16 10.03 -32.23
C GLN A 361 19.56 11.15 -33.22
N LYS A 362 18.57 11.96 -33.62
CA LYS A 362 18.75 13.32 -34.15
C LYS A 362 18.16 14.29 -33.12
N GLN A 363 18.97 15.20 -32.61
CA GLN A 363 18.50 16.34 -31.80
C GLN A 363 18.16 17.50 -32.75
N GLY A 364 16.90 17.95 -32.69
CA GLY A 364 16.46 19.21 -33.24
C GLY A 364 16.08 20.15 -32.08
N GLU A 365 16.53 21.40 -32.17
CA GLU A 365 16.20 22.47 -31.24
C GLU A 365 14.69 22.76 -31.30
N MET A 366 13.97 22.46 -30.21
CA MET A 366 12.58 22.85 -30.02
C MET A 366 12.52 24.07 -29.10
N GLN A 367 11.84 25.10 -29.59
CA GLN A 367 11.44 26.28 -28.83
C GLN A 367 10.48 25.85 -27.71
N ASN A 368 10.74 26.35 -26.50
CA ASN A 368 10.07 26.01 -25.24
C ASN A 368 8.60 26.47 -25.22
N GLU A 369 7.70 25.68 -25.80
CA GLU A 369 6.32 25.58 -25.33
C GLU A 369 6.22 24.38 -24.40
N MET A 370 5.99 24.65 -23.11
CA MET A 370 5.86 23.62 -22.08
C MET A 370 4.70 22.67 -22.47
N PRO A 371 4.94 21.36 -22.69
CA PRO A 371 3.87 20.42 -23.02
C PRO A 371 2.86 20.40 -21.87
N GLN A 372 1.61 20.79 -22.15
CA GLN A 372 0.55 20.75 -21.17
C GLN A 372 0.21 19.26 -20.91
N TYR A 373 0.61 18.74 -19.74
CA TYR A 373 0.41 17.33 -19.43
C TYR A 373 -1.06 17.02 -19.25
N ASP A 374 -1.53 16.05 -20.03
CA ASP A 374 -2.85 15.50 -19.89
C ASP A 374 -2.91 14.54 -18.68
N LEU A 375 -3.07 15.11 -17.47
CA LEU A 375 -3.48 14.35 -16.29
C LEU A 375 -4.96 13.91 -16.36
N SER A 376 -5.69 14.30 -17.41
CA SER A 376 -7.04 13.82 -17.63
C SER A 376 -6.97 12.35 -18.04
N HIS A 377 -7.49 11.49 -17.17
CA HIS A 377 -8.34 10.39 -17.63
C HIS A 377 -7.68 9.24 -18.41
N ARG A 378 -6.40 8.92 -18.19
CA ARG A 378 -5.87 7.58 -18.51
C ARG A 378 -6.45 6.51 -17.56
N ARG A 379 -7.72 6.14 -17.76
CA ARG A 379 -8.48 5.15 -16.97
C ARG A 379 -8.31 3.77 -17.61
N LEU A 380 -8.01 2.75 -16.79
CA LEU A 380 -7.64 1.40 -17.23
C LEU A 380 -6.46 1.41 -18.23
N ASP A 381 -5.50 2.34 -18.11
CA ASP A 381 -4.33 2.34 -19.00
C ASP A 381 -3.55 1.03 -18.81
N PRO A 382 -3.50 0.14 -19.84
CA PRO A 382 -2.74 -1.11 -19.80
C PRO A 382 -1.29 -0.89 -19.36
N GLY A 383 -0.72 0.27 -19.67
CA GLY A 383 0.66 0.64 -19.36
C GLY A 383 0.91 1.09 -17.92
N HIS A 384 -0.12 1.26 -17.08
CA HIS A 384 0.03 1.80 -15.72
C HIS A 384 0.13 0.75 -14.62
N HIS A 385 -0.30 -0.49 -14.87
CA HIS A 385 -0.41 -1.53 -13.84
C HIS A 385 0.89 -2.28 -13.60
N ASN A 386 1.61 -2.54 -14.69
CA ASN A 386 3.00 -2.94 -14.60
C ASN A 386 3.80 -1.66 -14.61
N SER A 387 4.70 -1.45 -13.66
CA SER A 387 5.69 -0.38 -13.70
C SER A 387 6.69 -0.56 -14.85
N GLN A 388 6.23 -0.95 -16.03
CA GLN A 388 6.94 -1.09 -17.29
C GLN A 388 7.17 0.31 -17.85
N ARG A 389 7.93 1.06 -17.06
CA ARG A 389 8.65 2.21 -17.53
C ARG A 389 9.68 1.70 -18.54
N GLY A 390 9.78 2.36 -19.68
CA GLY A 390 10.85 2.17 -20.64
C GLY A 390 12.22 2.48 -20.03
N GLY A 391 13.27 2.19 -20.79
CA GLY A 391 14.65 2.34 -20.33
C GLY A 391 15.22 1.06 -19.72
N PRO A 392 16.55 1.03 -19.53
CA PRO A 392 17.26 -0.18 -19.15
C PRO A 392 16.83 -0.66 -17.76
N ASP A 393 16.63 -1.97 -17.60
CA ASP A 393 16.36 -2.59 -16.31
C ASP A 393 17.67 -2.78 -15.52
N VAL A 394 18.34 -1.67 -15.26
CA VAL A 394 19.58 -1.65 -14.49
C VAL A 394 19.27 -1.83 -13.01
N PRO A 395 20.04 -2.66 -12.28
CA PRO A 395 19.96 -2.73 -10.83
C PRO A 395 20.06 -1.33 -10.22
N ARG A 396 19.26 -1.09 -9.18
CA ARG A 396 19.30 0.14 -8.38
C ARG A 396 20.14 -0.17 -7.13
N PRO A 397 21.48 0.00 -7.17
CA PRO A 397 22.32 -0.36 -6.04
C PRO A 397 21.95 0.50 -4.83
N TYR A 398 22.13 -0.08 -3.64
CA TYR A 398 22.05 0.60 -2.36
C TYR A 398 23.41 0.49 -1.66
N LEU A 399 23.74 1.47 -0.83
CA LEU A 399 24.87 1.37 0.09
C LEU A 399 24.50 0.43 1.25
N PRO A 400 25.47 -0.30 1.84
CA PRO A 400 25.25 -1.11 3.04
C PRO A 400 24.45 -0.38 4.13
N ARG A 401 24.89 0.83 4.50
CA ARG A 401 24.22 1.66 5.52
C ARG A 401 22.74 1.97 5.21
N GLN A 402 22.40 2.12 3.93
CA GLN A 402 21.04 2.44 3.50
C GLN A 402 20.11 1.23 3.65
N LEU A 403 20.62 0.03 3.34
CA LEU A 403 19.90 -1.22 3.60
C LEU A 403 19.73 -1.46 5.10
N ASP A 404 20.76 -1.17 5.90
CA ASP A 404 20.69 -1.26 7.36
C ASP A 404 19.61 -0.31 7.93
N ASN A 405 19.54 0.94 7.43
CA ASN A 405 18.48 1.89 7.81
C ASN A 405 17.08 1.40 7.44
N MET A 406 16.90 0.82 6.25
CA MET A 406 15.61 0.22 5.85
C MET A 406 15.23 -0.97 6.74
N MET A 407 16.17 -1.87 7.05
CA MET A 407 15.93 -3.01 7.94
C MET A 407 15.52 -2.53 9.34
N ASN A 408 16.25 -1.57 9.91
CA ASN A 408 15.94 -1.01 11.22
C ASN A 408 14.54 -0.39 11.26
N MET A 409 14.17 0.37 10.23
CA MET A 409 12.82 0.93 10.09
C MET A 409 11.76 -0.18 10.03
N LEU A 410 11.95 -1.23 9.22
CA LEU A 410 11.00 -2.32 9.09
C LEU A 410 10.86 -3.14 10.37
N LEU A 411 11.96 -3.42 11.07
CA LEU A 411 11.96 -4.11 12.37
C LEU A 411 11.23 -3.31 13.44
N GLU A 412 11.49 -2.00 13.51
CA GLU A 412 10.80 -1.11 14.44
C GLU A 412 9.28 -1.13 14.20
N VAL A 413 8.86 -1.02 12.94
CA VAL A 413 7.44 -1.10 12.58
C VAL A 413 6.87 -2.49 12.89
N ALA A 414 7.57 -3.57 12.54
CA ALA A 414 7.13 -4.93 12.85
C ALA A 414 6.87 -5.11 14.34
N ASN A 415 7.86 -4.79 15.18
CA ASN A 415 7.78 -4.94 16.63
C ASN A 415 6.60 -4.18 17.25
N ARG A 416 6.23 -3.03 16.68
CA ARG A 416 5.05 -2.27 17.14
C ARG A 416 3.73 -3.01 16.93
N TYR A 417 3.65 -3.82 15.87
CA TYR A 417 2.43 -4.54 15.48
C TYR A 417 2.43 -6.02 15.84
N GLU A 418 3.51 -6.54 16.42
CA GLU A 418 3.63 -7.95 16.86
C GLU A 418 2.41 -8.44 17.64
N LYS A 419 1.85 -7.60 18.53
CA LYS A 419 0.72 -7.97 19.40
C LYS A 419 -0.64 -7.51 18.90
N THR A 420 -0.70 -6.53 17.99
CA THR A 420 -1.95 -5.87 17.59
C THR A 420 -2.39 -6.22 16.17
N ASP A 421 -1.45 -6.54 15.28
CA ASP A 421 -1.71 -6.93 13.91
C ASP A 421 -0.61 -7.90 13.44
N VAL A 422 -0.79 -9.18 13.78
CA VAL A 422 0.13 -10.28 13.44
C VAL A 422 0.36 -10.38 11.92
N ARG A 423 -0.67 -10.06 11.12
CA ARG A 423 -0.56 -10.04 9.67
C ARG A 423 0.43 -8.96 9.21
N LEU A 424 0.28 -7.73 9.71
CA LEU A 424 1.20 -6.64 9.37
C LEU A 424 2.62 -6.93 9.86
N TYR A 425 2.79 -7.48 11.06
CA TYR A 425 4.08 -7.95 11.56
C TYR A 425 4.76 -8.87 10.55
N HIS A 426 4.07 -9.93 10.09
CA HIS A 426 4.64 -10.86 9.11
C HIS A 426 4.94 -10.21 7.74
N ILE A 427 4.13 -9.25 7.30
CA ILE A 427 4.42 -8.48 6.08
C ILE A 427 5.72 -7.69 6.24
N MET A 428 5.87 -6.95 7.35
CA MET A 428 7.07 -6.16 7.62
C MET A 428 8.32 -7.04 7.73
N MET A 429 8.22 -8.18 8.42
CA MET A 429 9.29 -9.16 8.49
C MET A 429 9.63 -9.72 7.10
N GLY A 430 8.62 -10.01 6.26
CA GLY A 430 8.82 -10.45 4.88
C GLY A 430 9.51 -9.40 4.00
N TYR A 431 9.31 -8.11 4.24
CA TYR A 431 10.09 -7.04 3.61
C TYR A 431 11.50 -6.95 4.19
N CYS A 432 11.67 -7.09 5.50
CA CYS A 432 12.97 -7.07 6.16
C CYS A 432 13.90 -8.17 5.63
N GLU A 433 13.39 -9.39 5.43
CA GLU A 433 14.18 -10.49 4.86
C GLU A 433 14.62 -10.20 3.41
N GLN A 434 13.81 -9.48 2.62
CA GLN A 434 14.21 -9.07 1.28
C GLN A 434 15.36 -8.05 1.33
N VAL A 435 15.29 -7.07 2.24
CA VAL A 435 16.37 -6.10 2.43
C VAL A 435 17.65 -6.81 2.93
N ARG A 436 17.51 -7.75 3.87
CA ARG A 436 18.64 -8.56 4.37
C ARG A 436 19.29 -9.39 3.26
N SER A 437 18.50 -9.98 2.38
CA SER A 437 19.02 -10.74 1.24
C SER A 437 19.83 -9.85 0.29
N GLU A 438 19.37 -8.64 -0.01
CA GLU A 438 20.17 -7.69 -0.81
C GLU A 438 21.43 -7.23 -0.07
N ARG A 439 21.35 -7.02 1.25
CA ARG A 439 22.50 -6.65 2.09
C ARG A 439 23.59 -7.71 2.09
N ALA A 440 23.21 -9.00 2.08
CA ALA A 440 24.14 -10.12 2.06
C ALA A 440 24.91 -10.23 0.74
N LYS A 441 24.27 -9.93 -0.40
CA LYS A 441 24.92 -9.93 -1.73
C LYS A 441 26.07 -8.92 -1.82
N LEU A 442 25.99 -7.79 -1.11
CA LEU A 442 27.08 -6.81 -1.09
C LEU A 442 28.33 -7.30 -0.35
N ASN A 443 28.20 -8.28 0.56
CA ASN A 443 29.32 -8.82 1.32
C ASN A 443 30.01 -9.98 0.58
N SER A 444 29.31 -10.69 -0.32
CA SER A 444 29.93 -11.79 -1.08
C SER A 444 30.89 -11.30 -2.16
N ASP A 445 30.74 -10.06 -2.59
CA ASP A 445 31.52 -9.46 -3.67
C ASP A 445 32.78 -8.75 -3.17
N GLU A 446 32.97 -8.64 -1.86
CA GLU A 446 34.25 -8.23 -1.30
C GLU A 446 35.20 -9.43 -1.47
N PRO A 447 36.18 -9.38 -2.41
CA PRO A 447 37.10 -10.48 -2.59
C PRO A 447 37.71 -10.71 -1.23
N LEU A 448 37.54 -11.93 -0.69
CA LEU A 448 38.21 -12.34 0.53
C LEU A 448 39.69 -12.05 0.30
N ASN A 449 40.16 -10.90 0.79
CA ASN A 449 41.55 -10.52 0.75
C ASN A 449 42.19 -11.32 1.87
N VAL A 450 42.20 -12.64 1.66
CA VAL A 450 43.02 -13.60 2.38
C VAL A 450 44.44 -13.28 1.92
N LYS A 451 44.98 -12.16 2.39
CA LYS A 451 46.38 -12.12 2.78
C LYS A 451 46.51 -13.14 3.90
N SER A 452 46.59 -14.40 3.47
CA SER A 452 47.22 -15.47 4.21
C SER A 452 48.59 -14.92 4.56
N HIS A 453 48.70 -14.32 5.75
CA HIS A 453 49.96 -14.27 6.45
C HIS A 453 50.32 -15.73 6.69
N ARG A 454 50.95 -16.35 5.68
CA ARG A 454 51.85 -17.48 5.91
C ARG A 454 52.98 -16.92 6.76
N GLY A 455 52.74 -16.89 8.06
CA GLY A 455 53.81 -16.83 9.04
C GLY A 455 54.66 -18.08 8.83
N PHE A 456 55.90 -17.82 8.43
CA PHE A 456 57.10 -18.45 8.97
C PHE A 456 56.85 -19.63 9.91
N PHE A 457 57.21 -20.82 9.43
CA PHE A 457 57.90 -21.82 10.22
C PHE A 457 59.19 -22.19 9.49
#